data_AF-A0A0G4GXF7-F1
#
_entry.id   AF-A0A0G4GXF7-F1
#
_cell.length_a   1.000
_cell.length_b   1.000
_cell.length_c   1.000
_cell.angle_alpha   90.00
_cell.angle_beta   90.00
_cell.angle_gamma   90.00
#
_symmetry.space_group_name_H-M   'P 1'
#
loop_
_entity.id
_entity.type
_entity.pdbx_description
1 polymer ?
#
loop_
_entity_poly.entity_id
_entity_poly.type
_entity_poly.pdbx_seq_one_letter_code
_entity_poly.pdbx_strand_id
1 'polypeptide(L)'
;MSQHVFLGKPVTGLFTIPSGIVSVTLDTVKKLADTVPELGILTTKSIGPEERAGNREPVYAALEDPKGNCKQGAWVGLANPGCREFAKELGEIRPLLPPNKFLLVSIFAGTTEEFAEVARTLGPLADGLELNFSCPHAEGFGQAICAVPDLAAKVVAAVRQVTDKPLLPKLSPNLSDDQIDRLVVSLLREGAAGFSAVNTFGPMENPCEAAGGVNILSKGKGGMSGPVIKDRALEVVGRIHSVLVREGLEDRIPILGMGGIATSDDVRAFAAAGASAFGVGSALTGLSTEEVRLFFSRLGRGESGPGRAPIPPEYMKFRTFTLKDTVLANAQLGVMRFKEPFGVPCQPGQFVEVWVPGEGEKPFAPSRVVPSLELAIRSVGQLTGKLLDLRENDQVFVRGPYGRPFTVPPRSLSCSSDLFVLVGGGTGIAPLLLLAERLSEETGVGRERLHVFLGGRSADQIYYTEEFRVFGSVHLATDDGSEGFHGNVVSCLEGFLRGKGMLNGTGTHSQQNGVNGTHHPQQNGVNGTHHREAEEAPRFRFYNCGPEKMMRAAFDLQTSQRGGSRWVCVESECSIERYMKCGVGICGLCACDGFRTCVDGPIFGQDVLKEMEQFGRMHRAKTSKRLLDW
;
A
#
# COMPACT_ATOMS: atom_id res chain seq x y z
N MET A 1 -24.49 11.43 19.89
CA MET A 1 -23.77 12.29 20.86
C MET A 1 -22.51 11.53 21.29
N SER A 2 -21.33 12.16 21.31
CA SER A 2 -20.07 11.47 21.67
C SER A 2 -20.08 11.07 23.15
N GLN A 3 -19.78 9.81 23.45
CA GLN A 3 -19.74 9.28 24.82
C GLN A 3 -18.39 9.47 25.53
N HIS A 4 -17.37 9.98 24.83
CA HIS A 4 -16.00 10.05 25.33
C HIS A 4 -15.43 11.47 25.23
N VAL A 5 -14.47 11.78 26.11
CA VAL A 5 -13.71 13.03 26.12
C VAL A 5 -12.23 12.68 26.22
N PHE A 6 -11.41 13.30 25.36
CA PHE A 6 -9.96 13.18 25.41
C PHE A 6 -9.36 14.59 25.46
N LEU A 7 -8.65 14.91 26.56
CA LEU A 7 -8.02 16.21 26.80
C LEU A 7 -8.98 17.39 26.60
N GLY A 8 -10.19 17.27 27.16
CA GLY A 8 -11.24 18.29 27.09
C GLY A 8 -12.01 18.34 25.77
N LYS A 9 -11.64 17.56 24.75
CA LYS A 9 -12.36 17.49 23.47
C LYS A 9 -13.28 16.26 23.43
N PRO A 10 -14.56 16.41 23.05
CA PRO A 10 -15.42 15.26 22.79
C PRO A 10 -14.92 14.45 21.59
N VAL A 11 -14.84 13.12 21.74
CA VAL A 11 -14.35 12.20 20.71
C VAL A 11 -15.30 11.03 20.47
N THR A 12 -15.31 10.48 19.26
CA THR A 12 -16.17 9.33 18.91
C THR A 12 -15.75 8.01 19.53
N GLY A 13 -14.50 7.89 19.98
CA GLY A 13 -13.95 6.67 20.58
C GLY A 13 -12.59 6.92 21.23
N LEU A 14 -12.08 5.94 21.97
CA LEU A 14 -10.83 6.03 22.72
C LEU A 14 -9.66 5.30 22.05
N PHE A 15 -9.81 4.90 20.78
CA PHE A 15 -8.74 4.27 20.03
C PHE A 15 -7.96 5.26 19.18
N THR A 16 -6.70 4.91 18.94
CA THR A 16 -5.84 5.50 17.93
C THR A 16 -5.07 4.42 17.19
N ILE A 17 -4.51 4.79 16.04
CA ILE A 17 -3.37 4.11 15.45
C ILE A 17 -2.09 4.83 15.92
N PRO A 18 -1.06 4.13 16.43
CA PRO A 18 0.21 4.75 16.82
C PRO A 18 0.89 5.49 15.66
N SER A 19 1.56 6.60 15.98
CA SER A 19 2.36 7.37 15.03
C SER A 19 3.30 6.50 14.19
N GLY A 20 3.37 6.75 12.89
CA GLY A 20 4.41 6.18 12.03
C GLY A 20 4.01 4.96 11.21
N ILE A 21 2.79 4.46 11.41
CA ILE A 21 2.22 3.30 10.71
C ILE A 21 0.78 3.59 10.29
N VAL A 22 0.33 3.03 9.17
CA VAL A 22 -1.01 3.16 8.56
C VAL A 22 -1.44 4.62 8.29
N SER A 23 -1.57 5.46 9.31
CA SER A 23 -1.86 6.91 9.27
C SER A 23 -0.66 7.77 8.83
N VAL A 24 0.05 7.33 7.78
CA VAL A 24 1.27 8.00 7.29
C VAL A 24 0.96 9.18 6.38
N THR A 25 -0.07 9.08 5.55
CA THR A 25 -0.55 10.20 4.72
C THR A 25 -1.81 10.81 5.31
N LEU A 26 -2.04 12.10 5.05
CA LEU A 26 -3.21 12.79 5.57
C LEU A 26 -4.50 12.34 4.89
N ASP A 27 -4.44 11.88 3.63
CA ASP A 27 -5.57 11.26 2.95
C ASP A 27 -6.01 9.97 3.67
N THR A 28 -5.05 9.13 4.13
CA THR A 28 -5.36 7.93 4.91
C THR A 28 -5.93 8.30 6.28
N VAL A 29 -5.40 9.34 6.94
CA VAL A 29 -5.96 9.86 8.20
C VAL A 29 -7.42 10.27 8.02
N LYS A 30 -7.71 11.06 6.97
CA LYS A 30 -9.07 11.50 6.65
C LYS A 30 -9.99 10.30 6.38
N LYS A 31 -9.58 9.37 5.52
CA LYS A 31 -10.37 8.19 5.17
C LYS A 31 -10.72 7.34 6.40
N LEU A 32 -9.77 7.15 7.31
CA LEU A 32 -10.01 6.43 8.56
C LEU A 32 -10.89 7.22 9.53
N ALA A 33 -10.74 8.55 9.59
CA ALA A 33 -11.61 9.40 10.41
C ALA A 33 -13.07 9.31 9.97
N ASP A 34 -13.31 9.25 8.66
CA ASP A 34 -14.65 9.18 8.07
C ASP A 34 -15.28 7.78 8.22
N THR A 35 -14.47 6.72 8.12
CA THR A 35 -14.98 5.34 8.05
C THR A 35 -14.92 4.55 9.36
N VAL A 36 -14.08 4.95 10.33
CA VAL A 36 -13.87 4.22 11.59
C VAL A 36 -14.28 5.07 12.79
N PRO A 37 -15.50 4.90 13.33
CA PRO A 37 -15.99 5.68 14.48
C PRO A 37 -15.13 5.53 15.73
N GLU A 38 -14.63 4.34 16.03
CA GLU A 38 -13.89 4.04 17.26
C GLU A 38 -12.53 4.74 17.33
N LEU A 39 -11.95 5.12 16.17
CA LEU A 39 -10.76 5.95 16.07
C LEU A 39 -11.09 7.41 16.38
N GLY A 40 -11.34 7.74 17.64
CA GLY A 40 -11.59 9.11 18.07
C GLY A 40 -10.33 9.95 18.21
N ILE A 41 -9.16 9.33 18.29
CA ILE A 41 -7.85 10.00 18.31
C ILE A 41 -7.13 9.65 17.00
N LEU A 42 -6.73 10.68 16.26
CA LEU A 42 -6.07 10.58 14.97
C LEU A 42 -4.60 10.99 15.14
N THR A 43 -3.71 10.01 15.28
CA THR A 43 -2.27 10.28 15.40
C THR A 43 -1.58 10.23 14.05
N THR A 44 -0.84 11.29 13.71
CA THR A 44 -0.08 11.37 12.45
C THR A 44 1.24 10.61 12.53
N LYS A 45 1.88 10.41 11.37
CA LYS A 45 3.34 10.20 11.31
C LYS A 45 4.07 11.25 12.17
N SER A 46 5.16 10.86 12.84
CA SER A 46 6.10 11.82 13.43
C SER A 46 6.77 12.68 12.35
N ILE A 47 6.59 14.00 12.42
CA ILE A 47 7.12 14.99 11.46
C ILE A 47 8.29 15.75 12.09
N GLY A 48 9.33 15.98 11.30
CA GLY A 48 10.52 16.74 11.73
C GLY A 48 10.69 18.03 10.95
N PRO A 49 11.78 18.79 11.20
CA PRO A 49 12.02 20.05 10.51
C PRO A 49 12.17 19.84 9.01
N GLU A 50 13.01 18.87 8.63
CA GLU A 50 13.40 18.61 7.23
C GLU A 50 12.82 17.31 6.67
N GLU A 51 12.78 17.26 5.34
CA GLU A 51 12.35 16.10 4.56
C GLU A 51 13.28 14.89 4.79
N ARG A 52 12.68 13.69 4.98
CA ARG A 52 13.42 12.45 5.20
C ARG A 52 12.84 11.32 4.37
N ALA A 53 13.71 10.62 3.65
CA ALA A 53 13.35 9.41 2.89
C ALA A 53 13.10 8.17 3.77
N GLY A 54 13.60 8.22 5.00
CA GLY A 54 13.64 7.11 5.94
C GLY A 54 14.58 5.99 5.52
N ASN A 55 14.40 4.81 6.11
CA ASN A 55 15.22 3.66 5.79
C ASN A 55 14.84 3.07 4.42
N ARG A 56 15.83 2.43 3.81
CA ARG A 56 15.66 1.60 2.62
C ARG A 56 15.03 0.27 3.00
N GLU A 57 14.26 -0.30 2.08
CA GLU A 57 13.54 -1.56 2.24
C GLU A 57 14.52 -2.75 2.38
N PRO A 58 14.14 -3.84 3.07
CA PRO A 58 12.89 -4.07 3.81
C PRO A 58 12.74 -3.18 5.06
N VAL A 59 11.56 -2.58 5.25
CA VAL A 59 11.28 -1.71 6.42
C VAL A 59 10.35 -2.35 7.46
N TYR A 60 9.86 -3.55 7.17
CA TYR A 60 8.94 -4.27 8.04
C TYR A 60 9.04 -5.77 7.77
N ALA A 61 9.15 -6.58 8.80
CA ALA A 61 9.25 -8.04 8.68
C ALA A 61 8.63 -8.76 9.88
N ALA A 62 8.09 -9.95 9.61
CA ALA A 62 7.84 -10.93 10.66
C ALA A 62 9.17 -11.62 10.97
N LEU A 63 9.46 -11.73 12.27
CA LEU A 63 10.62 -12.44 12.79
C LEU A 63 10.11 -13.52 13.73
N GLU A 64 10.82 -14.63 13.84
CA GLU A 64 10.54 -15.62 14.87
C GLU A 64 11.61 -15.51 15.95
N ASP A 65 11.19 -15.63 17.21
CA ASP A 65 12.15 -15.84 18.28
C ASP A 65 12.61 -17.31 18.32
N PRO A 66 13.67 -17.64 19.07
CA PRO A 66 14.15 -19.02 19.19
C PRO A 66 13.12 -20.00 19.76
N LYS A 67 12.00 -19.52 20.32
CA LYS A 67 10.89 -20.31 20.85
C LYS A 67 9.71 -20.41 19.86
N GLY A 68 9.85 -19.86 18.65
CA GLY A 68 8.82 -19.86 17.61
C GLY A 68 7.75 -18.77 17.76
N ASN A 69 7.92 -17.80 18.67
CA ASN A 69 6.96 -16.70 18.79
C ASN A 69 7.18 -15.67 17.69
N CYS A 70 6.10 -15.30 17.00
CA CYS A 70 6.12 -14.28 15.98
C CYS A 70 6.32 -12.88 16.62
N LYS A 71 7.36 -12.20 16.19
CA LYS A 71 7.68 -10.80 16.49
C LYS A 71 7.53 -9.97 15.22
N GLN A 72 7.21 -8.69 15.37
CA GLN A 72 7.13 -7.77 14.22
C GLN A 72 8.16 -6.66 14.35
N GLY A 73 9.08 -6.62 13.39
CA GLY A 73 10.05 -5.55 13.27
C GLY A 73 9.50 -4.41 12.42
N ALA A 74 9.55 -3.18 12.93
CA ALA A 74 9.05 -1.99 12.22
C ALA A 74 10.10 -0.87 12.19
N TRP A 75 10.58 -0.56 10.99
CA TRP A 75 11.83 0.20 10.80
C TRP A 75 11.74 1.20 9.66
N VAL A 76 10.63 1.93 9.59
CA VAL A 76 10.37 2.89 8.50
C VAL A 76 11.41 4.04 8.49
N GLY A 77 12.00 4.38 9.64
CA GLY A 77 13.09 5.34 9.74
C GLY A 77 12.66 6.81 9.65
N LEU A 78 11.47 7.16 10.16
CA LEU A 78 10.96 8.54 10.18
C LEU A 78 10.85 9.19 8.79
N ALA A 79 10.51 8.41 7.75
CA ALA A 79 10.18 8.98 6.43
C ALA A 79 9.03 9.99 6.55
N ASN A 80 9.24 11.24 6.14
CA ASN A 80 8.30 12.35 6.25
C ASN A 80 8.68 13.51 5.31
N PRO A 81 7.76 14.41 4.94
CA PRO A 81 8.00 15.48 3.96
C PRO A 81 8.58 16.77 4.56
N GLY A 82 8.89 16.80 5.87
CA GLY A 82 9.26 18.02 6.60
C GLY A 82 8.03 18.81 7.06
N CYS A 83 8.19 19.61 8.11
CA CYS A 83 7.07 20.27 8.79
C CYS A 83 6.37 21.32 7.90
N ARG A 84 7.11 22.04 7.07
CA ARG A 84 6.57 23.11 6.21
C ARG A 84 5.65 22.55 5.12
N GLU A 85 6.07 21.47 4.48
CA GLU A 85 5.26 20.82 3.44
C GLU A 85 4.07 20.08 4.06
N PHE A 86 4.29 19.39 5.18
CA PHE A 86 3.21 18.75 5.93
C PHE A 86 2.15 19.74 6.40
N ALA A 87 2.54 20.95 6.83
CA ALA A 87 1.62 22.00 7.28
C ALA A 87 0.67 22.46 6.17
N LYS A 88 1.15 22.56 4.92
CA LYS A 88 0.30 22.92 3.76
C LYS A 88 -0.78 21.87 3.55
N GLU A 89 -0.38 20.61 3.41
CA GLU A 89 -1.31 19.49 3.21
C GLU A 89 -2.28 19.35 4.40
N LEU A 90 -1.79 19.55 5.63
CA LEU A 90 -2.63 19.51 6.82
C LEU A 90 -3.63 20.67 6.86
N GLY A 91 -3.26 21.86 6.38
CA GLY A 91 -4.16 23.00 6.25
C GLY A 91 -5.34 22.73 5.31
N GLU A 92 -5.13 21.94 4.26
CA GLU A 92 -6.19 21.50 3.32
C GLU A 92 -7.10 20.43 3.95
N ILE A 93 -6.52 19.46 4.66
CA ILE A 93 -7.25 18.31 5.19
C ILE A 93 -7.96 18.63 6.52
N ARG A 94 -7.39 19.49 7.36
CA ARG A 94 -7.91 19.78 8.71
C ARG A 94 -9.37 20.24 8.71
N PRO A 95 -9.83 21.15 7.83
CA PRO A 95 -11.24 21.55 7.76
C PRO A 95 -12.19 20.42 7.35
N LEU A 96 -11.67 19.36 6.72
CA LEU A 96 -12.45 18.22 6.25
C LEU A 96 -12.55 17.10 7.30
N LEU A 97 -11.82 17.20 8.41
CA LEU A 97 -11.88 16.20 9.48
C LEU A 97 -13.14 16.38 10.34
N PRO A 98 -13.80 15.29 10.77
CA PRO A 98 -14.95 15.40 11.67
C PRO A 98 -14.59 16.13 12.98
N PRO A 99 -15.45 17.03 13.48
CA PRO A 99 -15.14 17.88 14.65
C PRO A 99 -14.98 17.08 15.95
N ASN A 100 -15.56 15.88 16.02
CA ASN A 100 -15.50 14.93 17.13
C ASN A 100 -14.34 13.92 17.00
N LYS A 101 -13.23 14.35 16.39
CA LYS A 101 -11.96 13.61 16.33
C LYS A 101 -10.84 14.48 16.91
N PHE A 102 -10.00 13.92 17.76
CA PHE A 102 -8.82 14.59 18.31
C PHE A 102 -7.61 14.35 17.40
N LEU A 103 -7.15 15.39 16.70
CA LEU A 103 -5.96 15.32 15.86
C LEU A 103 -4.69 15.50 16.71
N LEU A 104 -3.97 14.41 16.95
CA LEU A 104 -2.71 14.35 17.67
C LEU A 104 -1.54 14.35 16.66
N VAL A 105 -0.90 15.50 16.47
CA VAL A 105 0.24 15.58 15.53
C VAL A 105 1.50 15.13 16.23
N SER A 106 2.10 14.03 15.75
CA SER A 106 3.36 13.52 16.28
C SER A 106 4.53 14.30 15.69
N ILE A 107 5.49 14.73 16.52
CA ILE A 107 6.66 15.51 16.10
C ILE A 107 7.95 14.92 16.66
N PHE A 108 9.07 15.12 15.95
CA PHE A 108 10.41 14.77 16.42
C PHE A 108 11.43 15.81 15.93
N ALA A 109 12.54 15.95 16.65
CA ALA A 109 13.68 16.74 16.20
C ALA A 109 14.99 16.28 16.87
N GLY A 110 16.13 16.86 16.47
CA GLY A 110 17.43 16.62 17.09
C GLY A 110 17.71 17.53 18.29
N THR A 111 17.24 18.79 18.25
CA THR A 111 17.48 19.77 19.32
C THR A 111 16.18 20.35 19.90
N THR A 112 16.27 20.99 21.07
CA THR A 112 15.16 21.68 21.73
C THR A 112 14.56 22.78 20.86
N GLU A 113 15.40 23.51 20.12
CA GLU A 113 15.01 24.62 19.26
C GLU A 113 14.26 24.11 18.04
N GLU A 114 14.74 23.03 17.42
CA GLU A 114 14.05 22.39 16.30
C GLU A 114 12.69 21.83 16.74
N PHE A 115 12.59 21.24 17.93
CA PHE A 115 11.30 20.80 18.49
C PHE A 115 10.32 21.97 18.60
N ALA A 116 10.77 23.11 19.12
CA ALA A 116 9.97 24.32 19.22
C ALA A 116 9.60 24.88 17.84
N GLU A 117 10.50 24.84 16.84
CA GLU A 117 10.18 25.25 15.47
C GLU A 117 9.08 24.40 14.84
N VAL A 118 9.21 23.07 14.93
CA VAL A 118 8.21 22.14 14.39
C VAL A 118 6.87 22.34 15.10
N ALA A 119 6.88 22.49 16.43
CA ALA A 119 5.67 22.76 17.22
C ALA A 119 5.01 24.09 16.86
N ARG A 120 5.79 25.16 16.63
CA ARG A 120 5.26 26.46 16.19
C ARG A 120 4.57 26.36 14.83
N THR A 121 5.11 25.53 13.94
CA THR A 121 4.59 25.33 12.59
C THR A 121 3.31 24.49 12.59
N LEU A 122 3.27 23.39 13.35
CA LEU A 122 2.19 22.40 13.29
C LEU A 122 1.14 22.54 14.39
N GLY A 123 1.50 23.12 15.54
CA GLY A 123 0.62 23.33 16.68
C GLY A 123 -0.70 24.04 16.35
N PRO A 124 -0.70 25.13 15.54
CA PRO A 124 -1.94 25.82 15.15
C PRO A 124 -2.95 24.92 14.40
N LEU A 125 -2.47 23.88 13.72
CA LEU A 125 -3.29 22.95 12.93
C LEU A 125 -3.72 21.70 13.71
N ALA A 126 -3.24 21.53 14.95
CA ALA A 126 -3.45 20.34 15.77
C ALA A 126 -4.44 20.58 16.93
N ASP A 127 -5.03 19.49 17.44
CA ASP A 127 -5.71 19.49 18.74
C ASP A 127 -4.72 19.26 19.89
N GLY A 128 -3.65 18.49 19.64
CA GLY A 128 -2.54 18.25 20.57
C GLY A 128 -1.27 17.80 19.85
N LEU A 129 -0.14 17.79 20.55
CA LEU A 129 1.15 17.35 20.02
C LEU A 129 1.66 16.12 20.77
N GLU A 130 2.06 15.08 20.04
CA GLU A 130 2.82 13.95 20.60
C GLU A 130 4.31 14.20 20.39
N LEU A 131 5.10 14.20 21.47
CA LEU A 131 6.56 14.43 21.40
C LEU A 131 7.28 13.08 21.33
N ASN A 132 7.80 12.74 20.16
CA ASN A 132 8.47 11.47 19.95
C ASN A 132 9.93 11.51 20.43
N PHE A 133 10.17 11.03 21.65
CA PHE A 133 11.49 11.04 22.30
C PHE A 133 12.38 9.83 21.96
N SER A 134 11.98 8.96 21.02
CA SER A 134 12.73 7.76 20.69
C SER A 134 13.88 7.97 19.68
N CYS A 135 14.07 9.18 19.14
CA CYS A 135 15.15 9.44 18.18
C CYS A 135 16.50 9.56 18.92
N PRO A 136 17.56 8.82 18.52
CA PRO A 136 18.83 8.78 19.25
C PRO A 136 19.78 9.96 18.98
N HIS A 137 19.26 11.14 18.63
CA HIS A 137 20.08 12.31 18.27
C HIS A 137 19.87 13.48 19.23
N ALA A 138 19.76 13.20 20.52
CA ALA A 138 19.86 14.22 21.56
C ALA A 138 21.26 14.87 21.50
N GLU A 139 21.30 16.21 21.57
CA GLU A 139 22.54 16.99 21.66
C GLU A 139 23.56 16.33 22.60
N GLY A 140 24.70 15.87 22.05
CA GLY A 140 25.86 15.44 22.82
C GLY A 140 25.81 14.06 23.49
N PHE A 141 24.66 13.35 23.53
CA PHE A 141 24.54 12.11 24.33
C PHE A 141 24.43 10.81 23.54
N GLY A 142 24.07 10.83 22.25
CA GLY A 142 23.93 9.61 21.43
C GLY A 142 22.91 8.60 21.97
N GLN A 143 22.03 9.05 22.87
CA GLN A 143 20.98 8.25 23.52
C GLN A 143 19.60 8.81 23.16
N ALA A 144 18.56 8.00 23.36
CA ALA A 144 17.18 8.49 23.24
C ALA A 144 16.92 9.59 24.27
N ILE A 145 16.21 10.66 23.88
CA ILE A 145 15.88 11.80 24.77
C ILE A 145 15.24 11.32 26.08
N CYS A 146 14.40 10.29 26.01
CA CYS A 146 13.73 9.73 27.18
C CYS A 146 14.67 9.05 28.20
N ALA A 147 15.92 8.74 27.85
CA ALA A 147 16.90 8.19 28.78
C ALA A 147 17.49 9.25 29.73
N VAL A 148 17.31 10.54 29.40
CA VAL A 148 17.84 11.70 30.14
C VAL A 148 16.68 12.59 30.56
N PRO A 149 16.09 12.39 31.77
CA PRO A 149 14.92 13.14 32.25
C PRO A 149 15.05 14.66 32.10
N ASP A 150 16.20 15.24 32.48
CA ASP A 150 16.43 16.69 32.40
C ASP A 150 16.39 17.22 30.96
N LEU A 151 16.88 16.43 30.00
CA LEU A 151 16.80 16.80 28.59
C LEU A 151 15.37 16.72 28.08
N ALA A 152 14.65 15.65 28.43
CA ALA A 152 13.25 15.48 28.05
C ALA A 152 12.37 16.61 28.62
N ALA A 153 12.60 17.00 29.88
CA ALA A 153 11.96 18.14 30.51
C ALA A 153 12.27 19.45 29.76
N LYS A 154 13.53 19.73 29.42
CA LYS A 154 13.90 20.91 28.59
C LYS A 154 13.17 20.96 27.26
N VAL A 155 12.99 19.82 26.58
CA VAL A 155 12.21 19.76 25.33
C VAL A 155 10.75 20.10 25.57
N VAL A 156 10.11 19.54 26.61
CA VAL A 156 8.72 19.91 26.95
C VAL A 156 8.62 21.40 27.25
N ALA A 157 9.51 21.95 28.08
CA ALA A 157 9.53 23.36 28.44
C ALA A 157 9.66 24.27 27.21
N ALA A 158 10.60 23.96 26.30
CA ALA A 158 10.83 24.72 25.08
C ALA A 158 9.62 24.68 24.13
N VAL A 159 8.99 23.51 23.97
CA VAL A 159 7.76 23.38 23.17
C VAL A 159 6.61 24.13 23.84
N ARG A 160 6.48 24.05 25.17
CA ARG A 160 5.41 24.67 25.94
C ARG A 160 5.42 26.21 25.82
N GLN A 161 6.59 26.81 25.62
CA GLN A 161 6.75 28.26 25.39
C GLN A 161 6.16 28.75 24.05
N VAL A 162 5.94 27.87 23.07
CA VAL A 162 5.53 28.27 21.71
C VAL A 162 4.13 27.81 21.31
N THR A 163 3.45 27.03 22.15
CA THR A 163 2.11 26.52 21.85
C THR A 163 1.30 26.24 23.10
N ASP A 164 0.00 26.54 23.06
CA ASP A 164 -0.98 26.22 24.12
C ASP A 164 -1.57 24.81 24.05
N LYS A 165 -1.24 24.07 23.00
CA LYS A 165 -1.77 22.74 22.79
C LYS A 165 -1.26 21.74 23.85
N PRO A 166 -2.08 20.75 24.25
CA PRO A 166 -1.65 19.69 25.16
C PRO A 166 -0.49 18.90 24.54
N LEU A 167 0.50 18.59 25.38
CA LEU A 167 1.74 17.90 25.00
C LEU A 167 1.75 16.48 25.59
N LEU A 168 1.97 15.48 24.73
CA LEU A 168 2.02 14.07 25.10
C LEU A 168 3.39 13.49 24.77
N PRO A 169 4.33 13.48 25.72
CA PRO A 169 5.58 12.75 25.55
C PRO A 169 5.34 11.26 25.30
N LYS A 170 6.02 10.71 24.28
CA LYS A 170 5.96 9.29 23.94
C LYS A 170 7.15 8.52 24.52
N LEU A 171 6.89 7.64 25.48
CA LEU A 171 7.91 6.95 26.25
C LEU A 171 8.42 5.67 25.56
N SER A 172 9.67 5.30 25.87
CA SER A 172 10.31 4.09 25.41
C SER A 172 10.13 2.94 26.42
N PRO A 173 9.93 1.70 25.96
CA PRO A 173 9.86 0.54 26.86
C PRO A 173 11.24 0.10 27.39
N ASN A 174 12.34 0.67 26.88
CA ASN A 174 13.71 0.30 27.26
C ASN A 174 14.20 0.95 28.57
N LEU A 175 13.42 1.86 29.13
CA LEU A 175 13.78 2.56 30.37
C LEU A 175 13.63 1.62 31.57
N SER A 176 14.49 1.75 32.57
CA SER A 176 14.26 1.11 33.88
C SER A 176 13.12 1.79 34.63
N ASP A 177 12.58 1.12 35.64
CA ASP A 177 11.46 1.66 36.42
C ASP A 177 11.83 2.96 37.16
N ASP A 178 13.06 3.06 37.67
CA ASP A 178 13.58 4.31 38.27
C ASP A 178 13.72 5.45 37.26
N GLN A 179 14.09 5.14 36.02
CA GLN A 179 14.16 6.13 34.95
C GLN A 179 12.76 6.62 34.58
N ILE A 180 11.79 5.72 34.50
CA ILE A 180 10.38 6.07 34.21
C ILE A 180 9.85 7.00 35.28
N ASP A 181 10.06 6.71 36.56
CA ASP A 181 9.60 7.55 37.67
C ASP A 181 10.15 8.97 37.60
N ARG A 182 11.47 9.10 37.47
CA ARG A 182 12.11 10.41 37.37
C ARG A 182 11.65 11.16 36.12
N LEU A 183 11.54 10.45 35.00
CA LEU A 183 11.10 11.02 33.73
C LEU A 183 9.67 11.57 33.84
N VAL A 184 8.70 10.75 34.29
CA VAL A 184 7.30 11.17 34.39
C VAL A 184 7.16 12.40 35.29
N VAL A 185 7.77 12.39 36.48
CA VAL A 185 7.75 13.55 37.39
C VAL A 185 8.34 14.80 36.73
N SER A 186 9.48 14.67 36.03
CA SER A 186 10.11 15.80 35.34
C SER A 186 9.23 16.37 34.23
N LEU A 187 8.54 15.51 33.46
CA LEU A 187 7.67 15.93 32.37
C LEU A 187 6.39 16.59 32.88
N LEU A 188 5.83 16.11 33.99
CA LEU A 188 4.67 16.72 34.65
C LEU A 188 4.97 18.16 35.09
N ARG A 189 6.15 18.41 35.68
CA ARG A 189 6.59 19.74 36.12
C ARG A 189 6.64 20.75 34.97
N GLU A 190 7.01 20.31 33.78
CA GLU A 190 7.11 21.16 32.58
C GLU A 190 5.79 21.26 31.78
N GLY A 191 4.71 20.64 32.27
CA GLY A 191 3.38 20.79 31.70
C GLY A 191 2.99 19.72 30.67
N ALA A 192 3.51 18.50 30.79
CA ALA A 192 2.94 17.35 30.07
C ALA A 192 1.45 17.18 30.42
N ALA A 193 0.60 17.10 29.41
CA ALA A 193 -0.85 17.01 29.56
C ALA A 193 -1.37 15.56 29.52
N GLY A 194 -0.51 14.60 29.16
CA GLY A 194 -0.80 13.18 29.02
C GLY A 194 0.47 12.42 28.62
N PHE A 195 0.38 11.10 28.51
CA PHE A 195 1.52 10.27 28.11
C PHE A 195 1.11 9.26 27.03
N SER A 196 1.95 9.09 26.01
CA SER A 196 1.84 7.97 25.07
C SER A 196 2.84 6.88 25.49
N ALA A 197 2.38 5.66 25.76
CA ALA A 197 3.26 4.58 26.21
C ALA A 197 2.81 3.23 25.63
N VAL A 198 3.63 2.50 24.86
CA VAL A 198 5.06 2.67 24.60
C VAL A 198 5.42 2.72 23.12
N ASN A 199 6.62 3.21 22.82
CA ASN A 199 7.26 3.02 21.52
C ASN A 199 7.76 1.56 21.34
N THR A 200 8.41 1.25 20.23
CA THR A 200 9.00 -0.07 19.97
C THR A 200 10.14 -0.43 20.95
N PHE A 201 10.33 -1.73 21.20
CA PHE A 201 11.38 -2.28 22.08
C PHE A 201 12.67 -2.59 21.30
N GLY A 202 13.84 -2.44 21.92
CA GLY A 202 15.14 -2.70 21.28
C GLY A 202 16.03 -1.45 21.14
N PRO A 203 17.02 -1.46 20.23
CA PRO A 203 17.05 -2.21 18.98
C PRO A 203 17.57 -3.66 19.12
N MET A 204 17.01 -4.58 18.34
CA MET A 204 17.41 -6.00 18.28
C MET A 204 17.91 -6.38 16.89
N GLU A 205 18.78 -7.39 16.82
CA GLU A 205 19.19 -8.03 15.56
C GLU A 205 18.01 -8.76 14.92
N ASN A 206 18.10 -8.92 13.60
CA ASN A 206 17.01 -9.46 12.79
C ASN A 206 17.53 -10.39 11.68
N PRO A 207 18.21 -11.48 12.05
CA PRO A 207 18.75 -12.44 11.09
C PRO A 207 17.63 -13.10 10.30
N CYS A 208 17.82 -13.24 8.99
CA CYS A 208 16.98 -14.06 8.13
C CYS A 208 17.62 -15.43 7.94
N GLU A 209 17.00 -16.48 8.48
CA GLU A 209 17.51 -17.85 8.37
C GLU A 209 17.63 -18.30 6.91
N ALA A 210 16.63 -17.99 6.08
CA ALA A 210 16.64 -18.31 4.65
C ALA A 210 17.86 -17.70 3.93
N ALA A 211 18.31 -16.53 4.39
CA ALA A 211 19.47 -15.81 3.85
C ALA A 211 20.76 -16.05 4.66
N GLY A 212 20.90 -17.22 5.31
CA GLY A 212 22.13 -17.59 6.02
C GLY A 212 22.44 -16.71 7.23
N GLY A 213 21.41 -16.15 7.88
CA GLY A 213 21.55 -15.30 9.06
C GLY A 213 21.85 -13.83 8.76
N VAL A 214 21.83 -13.40 7.49
CA VAL A 214 21.99 -11.98 7.14
C VAL A 214 20.84 -11.17 7.74
N ASN A 215 21.18 -10.04 8.37
CA ASN A 215 20.19 -9.13 8.93
C ASN A 215 19.29 -8.56 7.82
N ILE A 216 17.97 -8.66 8.01
CA ILE A 216 16.97 -8.13 7.08
C ILE A 216 17.13 -6.60 6.94
N LEU A 217 17.50 -5.94 8.03
CA LEU A 217 17.76 -4.51 8.02
C LEU A 217 19.17 -4.21 7.53
N SER A 218 19.26 -3.29 6.57
CA SER A 218 20.54 -2.72 6.13
C SER A 218 21.38 -2.11 7.26
N LYS A 219 20.73 -1.60 8.31
CA LYS A 219 21.39 -1.06 9.52
C LYS A 219 21.63 -2.09 10.63
N GLY A 220 21.32 -3.37 10.39
CA GLY A 220 21.60 -4.50 11.28
C GLY A 220 20.68 -4.65 12.50
N LYS A 221 20.14 -3.57 13.08
CA LYS A 221 19.26 -3.65 14.25
C LYS A 221 18.07 -2.69 14.15
N GLY A 222 16.97 -3.04 14.81
CA GLY A 222 15.84 -2.12 14.90
C GLY A 222 14.79 -2.48 15.95
N GLY A 223 13.78 -1.62 16.06
CA GLY A 223 12.71 -1.72 17.06
C GLY A 223 11.70 -2.84 16.77
N MET A 224 11.18 -3.41 17.86
CA MET A 224 10.29 -4.56 17.87
C MET A 224 8.92 -4.18 18.43
N SER A 225 7.90 -4.79 17.85
CA SER A 225 6.48 -4.55 18.12
C SER A 225 5.71 -5.86 18.07
N GLY A 226 4.41 -5.79 18.34
CA GLY A 226 3.55 -6.97 18.40
C GLY A 226 3.39 -7.53 19.82
N PRO A 227 2.83 -8.73 19.93
CA PRO A 227 2.53 -9.36 21.22
C PRO A 227 3.75 -9.46 22.15
N VAL A 228 4.96 -9.59 21.58
CA VAL A 228 6.21 -9.75 22.33
C VAL A 228 6.57 -8.58 23.25
N ILE A 229 6.04 -7.38 23.00
CA ILE A 229 6.30 -6.20 23.84
C ILE A 229 5.17 -5.91 24.83
N LYS A 230 4.09 -6.71 24.81
CA LYS A 230 2.85 -6.41 25.54
C LYS A 230 3.07 -6.35 27.06
N ASP A 231 3.78 -7.34 27.61
CA ASP A 231 4.01 -7.41 29.05
C ASP A 231 4.81 -6.19 29.54
N ARG A 232 5.91 -5.85 28.84
CA ARG A 232 6.67 -4.64 29.16
C ARG A 232 5.85 -3.36 28.97
N ALA A 233 4.97 -3.31 27.97
CA ALA A 233 4.10 -2.15 27.75
C ALA A 233 3.11 -1.96 28.91
N LEU A 234 2.51 -3.04 29.42
CA LEU A 234 1.62 -3.01 30.58
C LEU A 234 2.35 -2.55 31.85
N GLU A 235 3.57 -3.03 32.08
CA GLU A 235 4.41 -2.60 33.21
C GLU A 235 4.69 -1.09 33.17
N VAL A 236 5.08 -0.57 32.00
CA VAL A 236 5.39 0.86 31.83
C VAL A 236 4.13 1.71 32.03
N VAL A 237 2.99 1.31 31.46
CA VAL A 237 1.71 2.00 31.67
C VAL A 237 1.32 1.99 33.15
N GLY A 238 1.40 0.84 33.82
CA GLY A 238 1.14 0.71 35.25
C GLY A 238 2.06 1.58 36.11
N ARG A 239 3.32 1.74 35.70
CA ARG A 239 4.26 2.59 36.41
C ARG A 239 3.95 4.08 36.25
N ILE A 240 3.65 4.52 35.02
CA ILE A 240 3.19 5.90 34.78
C ILE A 240 1.95 6.19 35.61
N HIS A 241 0.96 5.29 35.60
CA HIS A 241 -0.26 5.43 36.39
C HIS A 241 0.05 5.52 37.89
N SER A 242 0.95 4.68 38.41
CA SER A 242 1.38 4.73 39.81
C SER A 242 2.01 6.08 40.18
N VAL A 243 2.79 6.69 39.29
CA VAL A 243 3.32 8.05 39.50
C VAL A 243 2.17 9.05 39.54
N LEU A 244 1.22 8.98 38.60
CA LEU A 244 0.06 9.89 38.57
C LEU A 244 -0.78 9.80 39.85
N VAL A 245 -0.99 8.60 40.40
CA VAL A 245 -1.70 8.41 41.68
C VAL A 245 -0.95 9.06 42.83
N ARG A 246 0.39 8.92 42.89
CA ARG A 246 1.20 9.58 43.93
C ARG A 246 1.13 11.10 43.86
N GLU A 247 0.98 11.65 42.66
CA GLU A 247 0.85 13.09 42.41
C GLU A 247 -0.62 13.59 42.48
N GLY A 248 -1.61 12.70 42.64
CA GLY A 248 -3.04 13.03 42.66
C GLY A 248 -3.60 13.52 41.32
N LEU A 249 -3.11 12.95 40.22
CA LEU A 249 -3.38 13.37 38.84
C LEU A 249 -4.00 12.28 37.95
N GLU A 250 -4.30 11.11 38.50
CA GLU A 250 -4.78 9.93 37.80
C GLU A 250 -6.08 10.15 37.01
N ASP A 251 -7.00 10.95 37.51
CA ASP A 251 -8.28 11.26 36.85
C ASP A 251 -8.18 12.44 35.86
N ARG A 252 -7.03 13.13 35.83
CA ARG A 252 -6.83 14.38 35.08
C ARG A 252 -5.91 14.21 33.88
N ILE A 253 -4.92 13.32 33.99
CA ILE A 253 -3.86 13.15 32.99
C ILE A 253 -4.03 11.79 32.32
N PRO A 254 -4.52 11.73 31.06
CA PRO A 254 -4.75 10.47 30.39
C PRO A 254 -3.44 9.79 29.99
N ILE A 255 -3.45 8.46 30.06
CA ILE A 255 -2.41 7.61 29.47
C ILE A 255 -2.97 6.98 28.19
N LEU A 256 -2.34 7.27 27.07
CA LEU A 256 -2.56 6.60 25.79
C LEU A 256 -1.67 5.36 25.73
N GLY A 257 -2.23 4.23 26.16
CA GLY A 257 -1.56 2.93 26.27
C GLY A 257 -1.51 2.18 24.93
N MET A 258 -0.36 1.63 24.57
CA MET A 258 -0.15 0.89 23.32
C MET A 258 1.02 -0.08 23.45
N GLY A 259 0.99 -1.14 22.64
CA GLY A 259 2.04 -2.17 22.60
C GLY A 259 1.43 -3.57 22.62
N GLY A 260 1.33 -4.20 21.45
CA GLY A 260 0.83 -5.57 21.35
C GLY A 260 -0.68 -5.76 21.55
N ILE A 261 -1.48 -4.69 21.58
CA ILE A 261 -2.95 -4.76 21.65
C ILE A 261 -3.49 -5.39 20.36
N ALA A 262 -4.23 -6.51 20.48
CA ALA A 262 -4.87 -7.21 19.35
C ALA A 262 -6.31 -7.66 19.63
N THR A 263 -6.71 -7.70 20.91
CA THR A 263 -8.00 -8.21 21.38
C THR A 263 -8.65 -7.28 22.40
N SER A 264 -9.95 -7.46 22.65
CA SER A 264 -10.67 -6.74 23.70
C SER A 264 -10.15 -7.05 25.10
N ASP A 265 -9.57 -8.24 25.34
CA ASP A 265 -8.89 -8.58 26.59
C ASP A 265 -7.61 -7.77 26.79
N ASP A 266 -6.85 -7.53 25.72
CA ASP A 266 -5.67 -6.65 25.81
C ASP A 266 -6.10 -5.21 26.15
N VAL A 267 -7.20 -4.73 25.57
CA VAL A 267 -7.76 -3.40 25.90
C VAL A 267 -8.13 -3.34 27.39
N ARG A 268 -8.81 -4.37 27.92
CA ARG A 268 -9.14 -4.48 29.35
C ARG A 268 -7.88 -4.51 30.23
N ALA A 269 -6.84 -5.23 29.82
CA ALA A 269 -5.58 -5.29 30.56
C ALA A 269 -4.88 -3.92 30.60
N PHE A 270 -4.83 -3.20 29.48
CA PHE A 270 -4.28 -1.84 29.46
C PHE A 270 -5.11 -0.86 30.28
N ALA A 271 -6.44 -0.98 30.25
CA ALA A 271 -7.32 -0.17 31.08
C ALA A 271 -7.07 -0.44 32.58
N ALA A 272 -6.94 -1.70 32.97
CA ALA A 272 -6.61 -2.10 34.34
C ALA A 272 -5.21 -1.63 34.79
N ALA A 273 -4.26 -1.48 33.85
CA ALA A 273 -2.96 -0.89 34.11
C ALA A 273 -3.01 0.67 34.23
N GLY A 274 -4.14 1.31 33.91
CA GLY A 274 -4.33 2.76 34.02
C GLY A 274 -4.37 3.52 32.69
N ALA A 275 -4.39 2.85 31.54
CA ALA A 275 -4.61 3.51 30.25
C ALA A 275 -6.06 4.01 30.11
N SER A 276 -6.21 5.24 29.62
CA SER A 276 -7.52 5.86 29.34
C SER A 276 -7.85 5.88 27.84
N ALA A 277 -6.87 5.60 26.99
CA ALA A 277 -7.01 5.48 25.54
C ALA A 277 -6.03 4.43 24.99
N PHE A 278 -6.30 3.88 23.81
CA PHE A 278 -5.67 2.65 23.33
C PHE A 278 -5.09 2.77 21.92
N GLY A 279 -3.80 2.53 21.75
CA GLY A 279 -3.12 2.49 20.46
C GLY A 279 -2.96 1.08 19.91
N VAL A 280 -3.51 0.84 18.72
CA VAL A 280 -3.39 -0.45 18.00
C VAL A 280 -2.51 -0.28 16.76
N GLY A 281 -1.41 -1.04 16.69
CA GLY A 281 -0.47 -0.98 15.58
C GLY A 281 -0.29 -2.30 14.85
N SER A 282 0.57 -3.16 15.39
CA SER A 282 0.95 -4.49 14.88
C SER A 282 -0.20 -5.43 14.48
N ALA A 283 -1.37 -5.28 15.11
CA ALA A 283 -2.54 -6.09 14.81
C ALA A 283 -3.21 -5.70 13.48
N LEU A 284 -2.86 -4.54 12.91
CA LEU A 284 -3.42 -4.04 11.64
C LEU A 284 -2.66 -4.57 10.41
N THR A 285 -1.63 -5.40 10.62
CA THR A 285 -0.78 -5.92 9.55
C THR A 285 -1.59 -6.73 8.55
N GLY A 286 -1.54 -6.33 7.29
CA GLY A 286 -2.25 -7.01 6.21
C GLY A 286 -3.75 -6.74 6.15
N LEU A 287 -4.32 -5.95 7.07
CA LEU A 287 -5.73 -5.58 7.03
C LEU A 287 -5.94 -4.46 6.02
N SER A 288 -6.90 -4.65 5.11
CA SER A 288 -7.47 -3.59 4.26
C SER A 288 -8.18 -2.52 5.11
N THR A 289 -8.52 -1.39 4.50
CA THR A 289 -9.21 -0.29 5.17
C THR A 289 -10.55 -0.72 5.75
N GLU A 290 -11.31 -1.55 5.03
CA GLU A 290 -12.58 -2.09 5.52
C GLU A 290 -12.37 -3.08 6.68
N GLU A 291 -11.33 -3.90 6.62
CA GLU A 291 -11.01 -4.81 7.71
C GLU A 291 -10.50 -4.07 8.95
N VAL A 292 -9.79 -2.96 8.80
CA VAL A 292 -9.43 -2.06 9.91
C VAL A 292 -10.70 -1.54 10.59
N ARG A 293 -11.70 -1.12 9.81
CA ARG A 293 -13.00 -0.67 10.34
C ARG A 293 -13.68 -1.76 11.16
N LEU A 294 -13.80 -2.97 10.60
CA LEU A 294 -14.41 -4.11 11.29
C LEU A 294 -13.62 -4.50 12.54
N PHE A 295 -12.29 -4.45 12.46
CA PHE A 295 -11.40 -4.76 13.58
C PHE A 295 -11.62 -3.82 14.76
N PHE A 296 -11.65 -2.50 14.52
CA PHE A 296 -11.89 -1.52 15.57
C PHE A 296 -13.33 -1.57 16.11
N SER A 297 -14.32 -1.82 15.24
CA SER A 297 -15.71 -2.00 15.69
C SER A 297 -15.87 -3.14 16.69
N ARG A 298 -15.18 -4.25 16.43
CA ARG A 298 -15.13 -5.40 17.33
C ARG A 298 -14.48 -5.07 18.68
N LEU A 299 -13.34 -4.36 18.67
CA LEU A 299 -12.69 -3.90 19.90
C LEU A 299 -13.58 -2.94 20.69
N GLY A 300 -14.26 -2.01 20.01
CA GLY A 300 -15.18 -1.05 20.63
C GLY A 300 -16.40 -1.71 21.29
N ARG A 301 -16.86 -2.85 20.77
CA ARG A 301 -17.95 -3.65 21.35
C ARG A 301 -17.50 -4.60 22.47
N GLY A 302 -16.19 -4.72 22.71
CA GLY A 302 -15.65 -5.62 23.73
C GLY A 302 -15.78 -7.10 23.39
N GLU A 303 -16.02 -7.44 22.12
CA GLU A 303 -16.17 -8.81 21.64
C GLU A 303 -14.88 -9.62 21.90
N SER A 304 -15.02 -10.80 22.51
CA SER A 304 -13.90 -11.68 22.85
C SER A 304 -13.44 -12.53 21.65
N GLY A 305 -12.21 -13.03 21.72
CA GLY A 305 -11.63 -13.92 20.72
C GLY A 305 -10.74 -13.22 19.68
N PRO A 306 -9.95 -13.99 18.91
CA PRO A 306 -9.11 -13.44 17.86
C PRO A 306 -9.97 -12.86 16.73
N GLY A 307 -9.47 -11.80 16.09
CA GLY A 307 -10.10 -11.28 14.87
C GLY A 307 -9.86 -12.22 13.71
N ARG A 308 -10.30 -11.84 12.51
CA ARG A 308 -9.77 -12.47 11.29
C ARG A 308 -8.25 -12.48 11.38
N ALA A 309 -7.64 -13.62 11.04
CA ALA A 309 -6.19 -13.72 10.99
C ALA A 309 -5.65 -12.67 9.99
N PRO A 310 -4.61 -11.92 10.37
CA PRO A 310 -3.87 -11.08 9.42
C PRO A 310 -3.33 -11.93 8.26
N ILE A 311 -2.67 -11.31 7.27
CA ILE A 311 -1.94 -12.03 6.22
C ILE A 311 -1.26 -13.27 6.81
N PRO A 312 -1.45 -14.46 6.21
CA PRO A 312 -0.91 -15.69 6.77
C PRO A 312 0.58 -15.52 7.11
N PRO A 313 1.03 -15.86 8.34
CA PRO A 313 2.40 -15.60 8.78
C PRO A 313 3.47 -16.14 7.81
N GLU A 314 3.19 -17.25 7.13
CA GLU A 314 4.03 -17.84 6.11
C GLU A 314 4.27 -16.92 4.90
N TYR A 315 3.32 -16.04 4.55
CA TYR A 315 3.49 -15.07 3.46
C TYR A 315 4.42 -13.94 3.85
N MET A 316 4.65 -13.71 5.15
CA MET A 316 5.60 -12.70 5.63
C MET A 316 7.04 -13.22 5.73
N LYS A 317 7.24 -14.54 5.63
CA LYS A 317 8.56 -15.16 5.67
C LYS A 317 9.23 -15.13 4.29
N PHE A 318 10.52 -14.81 4.29
CA PHE A 318 11.34 -14.93 3.09
C PHE A 318 11.61 -16.39 2.78
N ARG A 319 11.42 -16.75 1.51
CA ARG A 319 11.74 -18.06 0.92
C ARG A 319 12.83 -17.88 -0.12
N THR A 320 13.73 -18.84 -0.22
CA THR A 320 14.85 -18.79 -1.16
C THR A 320 14.38 -19.22 -2.54
N PHE A 321 14.75 -18.45 -3.56
CA PHE A 321 14.53 -18.76 -4.97
C PHE A 321 15.87 -18.69 -5.71
N THR A 322 16.15 -19.71 -6.51
CA THR A 322 17.40 -19.88 -7.23
C THR A 322 17.19 -19.49 -8.69
N LEU A 323 17.95 -18.53 -9.20
CA LEU A 323 17.86 -18.11 -10.59
C LEU A 323 18.25 -19.27 -11.50
N LYS A 324 17.36 -19.58 -12.46
CA LYS A 324 17.61 -20.54 -13.53
C LYS A 324 18.20 -19.83 -14.74
N ASP A 325 17.49 -18.84 -15.26
CA ASP A 325 17.92 -18.06 -16.41
C ASP A 325 17.26 -16.68 -16.41
N THR A 326 17.89 -15.73 -17.11
CA THR A 326 17.32 -14.44 -17.45
C THR A 326 17.29 -14.31 -18.97
N VAL A 327 16.09 -14.18 -19.54
CA VAL A 327 15.92 -13.87 -20.97
C VAL A 327 15.71 -12.38 -21.12
N LEU A 328 16.67 -11.69 -21.74
CA LEU A 328 16.54 -10.27 -22.02
C LEU A 328 15.52 -10.05 -23.13
N ALA A 329 14.45 -9.31 -22.82
CA ALA A 329 13.51 -8.82 -23.81
C ALA A 329 14.11 -7.60 -24.55
N ASN A 330 14.85 -6.76 -23.83
CA ASN A 330 15.64 -5.67 -24.39
C ASN A 330 16.77 -5.27 -23.41
N ALA A 331 17.49 -4.18 -23.73
CA ALA A 331 18.62 -3.70 -22.93
C ALA A 331 18.28 -3.31 -21.48
N GLN A 332 17.01 -3.04 -21.17
CA GLN A 332 16.56 -2.62 -19.84
C GLN A 332 15.55 -3.58 -19.19
N LEU A 333 15.10 -4.62 -19.88
CA LEU A 333 14.04 -5.53 -19.44
C LEU A 333 14.47 -6.99 -19.58
N GLY A 334 14.46 -7.73 -18.48
CA GLY A 334 14.72 -9.17 -18.45
C GLY A 334 13.58 -9.95 -17.81
N VAL A 335 13.26 -11.10 -18.38
CA VAL A 335 12.38 -12.11 -17.79
C VAL A 335 13.25 -13.09 -17.03
N MET A 336 13.14 -13.05 -15.70
CA MET A 336 13.86 -13.94 -14.79
C MET A 336 12.99 -15.17 -14.49
N ARG A 337 13.56 -16.36 -14.69
CA ARG A 337 12.93 -17.63 -14.34
C ARG A 337 13.68 -18.28 -13.19
N PHE A 338 12.95 -18.73 -12.18
CA PHE A 338 13.52 -19.43 -11.04
C PHE A 338 13.38 -20.95 -11.19
N LYS A 339 14.19 -21.71 -10.45
CA LYS A 339 14.13 -23.18 -10.47
C LYS A 339 12.89 -23.69 -9.74
N GLU A 340 12.45 -22.96 -8.73
CA GLU A 340 11.35 -23.32 -7.85
C GLU A 340 10.01 -22.75 -8.35
N PRO A 341 8.90 -23.49 -8.22
CA PRO A 341 7.57 -22.90 -8.30
C PRO A 341 7.37 -21.94 -7.13
N PHE A 342 6.39 -21.04 -7.23
CA PHE A 342 6.10 -20.14 -6.11
C PHE A 342 5.61 -20.88 -4.85
N GLY A 343 4.99 -22.05 -5.00
CA GLY A 343 4.71 -22.98 -3.90
C GLY A 343 3.57 -22.61 -2.96
N VAL A 344 2.90 -21.47 -3.16
CA VAL A 344 1.65 -21.08 -2.47
C VAL A 344 0.66 -20.50 -3.48
N PRO A 345 -0.66 -20.54 -3.23
CA PRO A 345 -1.65 -19.96 -4.13
C PRO A 345 -1.38 -18.47 -4.36
N CYS A 346 -1.25 -18.07 -5.62
CA CYS A 346 -1.09 -16.68 -6.05
C CYS A 346 -2.07 -16.43 -7.19
N GLN A 347 -2.87 -15.38 -7.03
CA GLN A 347 -3.89 -14.98 -7.99
C GLN A 347 -3.37 -13.85 -8.89
N PRO A 348 -3.85 -13.72 -10.14
CA PRO A 348 -3.43 -12.65 -11.04
C PRO A 348 -3.69 -11.27 -10.44
N GLY A 349 -2.73 -10.35 -10.56
CA GLY A 349 -2.82 -9.01 -9.94
C GLY A 349 -2.29 -8.94 -8.51
N GLN A 350 -2.02 -10.08 -7.86
CA GLN A 350 -1.20 -10.10 -6.65
C GLN A 350 0.28 -9.91 -6.98
N PHE A 351 1.06 -9.53 -5.99
CA PHE A 351 2.49 -9.29 -6.13
C PHE A 351 3.29 -9.98 -5.03
N VAL A 352 4.60 -10.12 -5.26
CA VAL A 352 5.57 -10.64 -4.29
C VAL A 352 6.61 -9.56 -4.00
N GLU A 353 7.16 -9.53 -2.81
CA GLU A 353 8.32 -8.68 -2.49
C GLU A 353 9.60 -9.51 -2.69
N VAL A 354 10.50 -9.04 -3.54
CA VAL A 354 11.79 -9.68 -3.83
C VAL A 354 12.89 -8.87 -3.16
N TRP A 355 13.65 -9.54 -2.30
CA TRP A 355 14.75 -8.99 -1.53
C TRP A 355 16.08 -9.57 -1.98
N VAL A 356 17.05 -8.69 -2.19
CA VAL A 356 18.47 -9.02 -2.32
C VAL A 356 19.20 -8.42 -1.12
N PRO A 357 19.92 -9.21 -0.31
CA PRO A 357 20.58 -8.69 0.90
C PRO A 357 21.59 -7.58 0.57
N GLY A 358 21.60 -6.52 1.38
CA GLY A 358 22.36 -5.29 1.13
C GLY A 358 21.78 -4.39 0.02
N GLU A 359 20.98 -4.98 -0.87
CA GLU A 359 20.54 -4.39 -2.14
C GLU A 359 19.06 -4.02 -2.12
N GLY A 360 18.30 -4.43 -1.09
CA GLY A 360 16.95 -3.97 -0.76
C GLY A 360 15.83 -4.80 -1.37
N GLU A 361 14.61 -4.27 -1.25
CA GLU A 361 13.37 -5.01 -1.56
C GLU A 361 12.40 -4.16 -2.38
N LYS A 362 11.73 -4.80 -3.36
CA LYS A 362 10.67 -4.20 -4.18
C LYS A 362 9.57 -5.20 -4.54
N PRO A 363 8.34 -4.69 -4.79
CA PRO A 363 7.24 -5.52 -5.26
C PRO A 363 7.40 -5.85 -6.75
N PHE A 364 7.04 -7.08 -7.13
CA PHE A 364 6.96 -7.55 -8.50
C PHE A 364 5.72 -8.41 -8.66
N ALA A 365 4.97 -8.20 -9.75
CA ALA A 365 3.84 -9.05 -10.08
C ALA A 365 4.32 -10.29 -10.85
N PRO A 366 4.01 -11.52 -10.40
CA PRO A 366 4.38 -12.73 -11.12
C PRO A 366 3.78 -12.78 -12.53
N SER A 367 4.61 -13.11 -13.52
CA SER A 367 4.17 -13.43 -14.89
C SER A 367 3.63 -14.86 -14.97
N ARG A 368 4.25 -15.77 -14.21
CA ARG A 368 3.83 -17.17 -13.97
C ARG A 368 4.30 -17.62 -12.59
N VAL A 369 3.63 -18.64 -12.04
CA VAL A 369 3.93 -19.20 -10.71
C VAL A 369 4.15 -20.71 -10.71
N VAL A 370 3.75 -21.39 -11.79
CA VAL A 370 3.90 -22.84 -12.03
C VAL A 370 4.26 -23.03 -13.51
N PRO A 371 5.17 -23.95 -13.88
CA PRO A 371 5.97 -24.81 -13.01
C PRO A 371 7.11 -24.08 -12.28
N SER A 372 7.35 -22.82 -12.61
CA SER A 372 8.38 -21.95 -12.00
C SER A 372 7.81 -20.57 -11.71
N LEU A 373 8.39 -19.87 -10.72
CA LEU A 373 8.20 -18.43 -10.57
C LEU A 373 8.87 -17.71 -11.75
N GLU A 374 8.14 -16.84 -12.43
CA GLU A 374 8.66 -15.97 -13.49
C GLU A 374 8.34 -14.50 -13.20
N LEU A 375 9.35 -13.65 -13.28
CA LEU A 375 9.25 -12.21 -13.02
C LEU A 375 9.85 -11.42 -14.19
N ALA A 376 9.09 -10.49 -14.77
CA ALA A 376 9.64 -9.49 -15.69
C ALA A 376 10.17 -8.29 -14.89
N ILE A 377 11.44 -7.97 -15.07
CA ILE A 377 12.15 -6.95 -14.29
C ILE A 377 12.75 -5.92 -15.24
N ARG A 378 12.40 -4.65 -15.00
CA ARG A 378 13.00 -3.51 -15.67
C ARG A 378 14.03 -2.82 -14.80
N SER A 379 15.22 -2.59 -15.34
CA SER A 379 16.28 -1.83 -14.67
C SER A 379 15.89 -0.35 -14.58
N VAL A 380 15.56 0.10 -13.36
CA VAL A 380 15.12 1.46 -13.04
C VAL A 380 15.83 2.03 -11.81
N GLY A 381 16.47 1.18 -11.01
CA GLY A 381 17.19 1.59 -9.82
C GLY A 381 18.08 0.48 -9.30
N GLN A 382 18.75 0.74 -8.17
CA GLN A 382 19.78 -0.14 -7.58
C GLN A 382 19.36 -1.62 -7.50
N LEU A 383 18.19 -1.94 -6.93
CA LEU A 383 17.76 -3.33 -6.79
C LEU A 383 17.50 -3.99 -8.15
N THR A 384 16.76 -3.35 -9.04
CA THR A 384 16.42 -3.96 -10.33
C THR A 384 17.60 -4.06 -11.27
N GLY A 385 18.56 -3.13 -11.18
CA GLY A 385 19.86 -3.27 -11.82
C GLY A 385 20.59 -4.52 -11.32
N LYS A 386 20.71 -4.68 -9.99
CA LYS A 386 21.33 -5.88 -9.42
C LYS A 386 20.65 -7.17 -9.84
N LEU A 387 19.32 -7.20 -9.86
CA LEU A 387 18.56 -8.39 -10.24
C LEU A 387 18.90 -8.84 -11.67
N LEU A 388 19.09 -7.91 -12.61
CA LEU A 388 19.51 -8.24 -13.97
C LEU A 388 21.00 -8.62 -14.10
N ASP A 389 21.82 -8.24 -13.12
CA ASP A 389 23.24 -8.64 -13.05
C ASP A 389 23.45 -10.03 -12.42
N LEU A 390 22.39 -10.65 -11.88
CA LEU A 390 22.48 -11.99 -11.29
C LEU A 390 22.77 -13.05 -12.35
N ARG A 391 23.50 -14.08 -11.93
CA ARG A 391 23.88 -15.23 -12.76
C ARG A 391 23.08 -16.46 -12.38
N GLU A 392 23.04 -17.43 -13.28
CA GLU A 392 22.46 -18.74 -12.97
C GLU A 392 23.03 -19.28 -11.64
N ASN A 393 22.12 -19.82 -10.81
CA ASN A 393 22.36 -20.28 -9.43
C ASN A 393 22.48 -19.20 -8.36
N ASP A 394 22.48 -17.91 -8.70
CA ASP A 394 22.36 -16.86 -7.68
C ASP A 394 20.98 -16.95 -7.00
N GLN A 395 20.93 -16.54 -5.73
CA GLN A 395 19.73 -16.62 -4.90
C GLN A 395 19.12 -15.25 -4.64
N VAL A 396 17.80 -15.21 -4.64
CA VAL A 396 16.99 -14.09 -4.14
C VAL A 396 16.02 -14.59 -3.08
N PHE A 397 15.49 -13.68 -2.28
CA PHE A 397 14.58 -14.01 -1.20
C PHE A 397 13.23 -13.38 -1.44
N VAL A 398 12.17 -14.18 -1.47
CA VAL A 398 10.83 -13.75 -1.87
C VAL A 398 9.83 -14.00 -0.76
N ARG A 399 8.93 -13.04 -0.54
CA ARG A 399 7.78 -13.16 0.37
C ARG A 399 6.50 -12.65 -0.30
N GLY A 400 5.35 -13.05 0.23
CA GLY A 400 4.03 -12.87 -0.38
C GLY A 400 3.34 -14.21 -0.65
N PRO A 401 2.24 -14.20 -1.43
CA PRO A 401 1.76 -13.09 -2.24
C PRO A 401 0.99 -12.06 -1.41
N TYR A 402 0.95 -10.83 -1.91
CA TYR A 402 0.24 -9.69 -1.32
C TYR A 402 -0.69 -9.04 -2.33
N GLY A 403 -1.57 -8.18 -1.83
CA GLY A 403 -2.56 -7.49 -2.63
C GLY A 403 -3.79 -8.33 -2.97
N ARG A 404 -4.77 -7.64 -3.54
CA ARG A 404 -6.02 -8.16 -4.06
C ARG A 404 -5.87 -8.44 -5.55
N PRO A 405 -6.38 -9.59 -6.02
CA PRO A 405 -6.27 -9.97 -7.42
C PRO A 405 -7.27 -9.24 -8.31
N PHE A 406 -7.11 -9.43 -9.61
CA PHE A 406 -8.15 -9.18 -10.59
C PHE A 406 -9.35 -10.10 -10.37
N THR A 407 -10.52 -9.61 -10.76
CA THR A 407 -11.75 -10.40 -10.71
C THR A 407 -11.78 -11.38 -11.88
N VAL A 408 -11.64 -12.67 -11.59
CA VAL A 408 -11.87 -13.76 -12.54
C VAL A 408 -13.30 -14.28 -12.33
N PRO A 409 -14.24 -14.06 -13.27
CA PRO A 409 -15.62 -14.50 -13.10
C PRO A 409 -15.72 -16.03 -12.99
N PRO A 410 -16.57 -16.59 -12.11
CA PRO A 410 -16.76 -18.04 -12.04
C PRO A 410 -17.28 -18.63 -13.35
N ARG A 411 -16.97 -19.90 -13.59
CA ARG A 411 -17.42 -20.64 -14.79
C ARG A 411 -18.93 -20.67 -14.98
N SER A 412 -19.74 -20.49 -13.93
CA SER A 412 -21.21 -20.39 -14.05
C SER A 412 -21.67 -19.16 -14.85
N LEU A 413 -20.82 -18.13 -14.98
CA LEU A 413 -21.03 -16.97 -15.85
C LEU A 413 -20.52 -17.20 -17.29
N SER A 414 -20.05 -18.41 -17.62
CA SER A 414 -19.60 -18.78 -18.98
C SER A 414 -20.72 -18.73 -20.03
N CYS A 415 -21.99 -18.70 -19.60
CA CYS A 415 -23.14 -18.44 -20.47
C CYS A 415 -23.24 -16.96 -20.93
N SER A 416 -22.42 -16.06 -20.39
CA SER A 416 -22.36 -14.67 -20.87
C SER A 416 -21.58 -14.57 -22.18
N SER A 417 -22.05 -13.70 -23.07
CA SER A 417 -21.37 -13.28 -24.31
C SER A 417 -20.31 -12.20 -24.06
N ASP A 418 -19.89 -11.99 -22.79
CA ASP A 418 -18.90 -11.00 -22.43
C ASP A 418 -17.55 -11.31 -23.13
N LEU A 419 -16.95 -10.26 -23.70
CA LEU A 419 -15.61 -10.23 -24.27
C LEU A 419 -14.62 -9.73 -23.21
N PHE A 420 -13.47 -10.37 -23.11
CA PHE A 420 -12.43 -10.08 -22.14
C PHE A 420 -11.31 -9.32 -22.83
N VAL A 421 -10.94 -8.15 -22.30
CA VAL A 421 -9.95 -7.26 -22.89
C VAL A 421 -8.86 -6.97 -21.90
N LEU A 422 -7.65 -7.47 -22.17
CA LEU A 422 -6.44 -7.18 -21.42
C LEU A 422 -5.72 -6.02 -22.10
N VAL A 423 -5.37 -4.95 -21.38
CA VAL A 423 -4.65 -3.79 -21.90
C VAL A 423 -3.35 -3.61 -21.12
N GLY A 424 -2.24 -3.98 -21.75
CA GLY A 424 -0.91 -4.01 -21.18
C GLY A 424 0.03 -2.97 -21.76
N GLY A 425 0.88 -2.38 -20.93
CA GLY A 425 1.98 -1.54 -21.39
C GLY A 425 3.18 -1.57 -20.45
N GLY A 426 4.39 -1.49 -21.01
CA GLY A 426 5.63 -1.57 -20.24
C GLY A 426 5.71 -2.84 -19.38
N THR A 427 6.19 -2.73 -18.13
CA THR A 427 6.24 -3.88 -17.19
C THR A 427 4.87 -4.38 -16.75
N GLY A 428 3.79 -3.62 -16.99
CA GLY A 428 2.43 -4.06 -16.69
C GLY A 428 1.92 -5.18 -17.61
N ILE A 429 2.64 -5.50 -18.69
CA ILE A 429 2.33 -6.65 -19.55
C ILE A 429 2.48 -7.97 -18.78
N ALA A 430 3.48 -8.08 -17.91
CA ALA A 430 3.81 -9.30 -17.16
C ALA A 430 2.65 -9.91 -16.38
N PRO A 431 1.97 -9.19 -15.46
CA PRO A 431 0.88 -9.77 -14.67
C PRO A 431 -0.34 -10.18 -15.51
N LEU A 432 -0.52 -9.60 -16.70
CA LEU A 432 -1.64 -9.95 -17.57
C LEU A 432 -1.48 -11.35 -18.18
N LEU A 433 -0.26 -11.89 -18.25
CA LEU A 433 -0.03 -13.25 -18.76
C LEU A 433 -0.65 -14.29 -17.81
N LEU A 434 -0.40 -14.15 -16.51
CA LEU A 434 -1.02 -15.00 -15.49
C LEU A 434 -2.55 -14.84 -15.49
N LEU A 435 -3.06 -13.63 -15.75
CA LEU A 435 -4.51 -13.39 -15.88
C LEU A 435 -5.10 -14.08 -17.12
N ALA A 436 -4.43 -14.01 -18.27
CA ALA A 436 -4.86 -14.67 -19.50
C ALA A 436 -4.96 -16.19 -19.31
N GLU A 437 -3.96 -16.78 -18.66
CA GLU A 437 -3.94 -18.20 -18.29
C GLU A 437 -5.14 -18.56 -17.40
N ARG A 438 -5.36 -17.82 -16.30
CA ARG A 438 -6.49 -18.06 -15.40
C ARG A 438 -7.85 -17.86 -16.03
N LEU A 439 -8.01 -16.82 -16.85
CA LEU A 439 -9.25 -16.62 -17.59
C LEU A 439 -9.53 -17.83 -18.50
N SER A 440 -8.53 -18.29 -19.25
CA SER A 440 -8.69 -19.46 -20.12
C SER A 440 -9.04 -20.74 -19.35
N GLU A 441 -8.39 -21.00 -18.22
CA GLU A 441 -8.57 -22.22 -17.41
C GLU A 441 -9.87 -22.24 -16.60
N GLU A 442 -10.15 -21.16 -15.86
CA GLU A 442 -11.20 -21.14 -14.84
C GLU A 442 -12.57 -20.78 -15.42
N THR A 443 -12.60 -19.95 -16.45
CA THR A 443 -13.87 -19.48 -17.05
C THR A 443 -14.29 -20.32 -18.26
N GLY A 444 -13.35 -21.05 -18.87
CA GLY A 444 -13.56 -21.76 -20.14
C GLY A 444 -13.81 -20.81 -21.33
N VAL A 445 -13.41 -19.55 -21.20
CA VAL A 445 -13.47 -18.57 -22.28
C VAL A 445 -12.59 -19.02 -23.45
N GLY A 446 -13.21 -19.15 -24.63
CA GLY A 446 -12.51 -19.49 -25.86
C GLY A 446 -11.66 -18.32 -26.36
N ARG A 447 -10.68 -18.64 -27.20
CA ARG A 447 -9.70 -17.67 -27.75
C ARG A 447 -10.36 -16.53 -28.53
N GLU A 448 -11.54 -16.77 -29.08
CA GLU A 448 -12.35 -15.79 -29.81
C GLU A 448 -12.92 -14.68 -28.93
N ARG A 449 -12.97 -14.88 -27.61
CA ARG A 449 -13.52 -13.90 -26.66
C ARG A 449 -12.47 -13.21 -25.79
N LEU A 450 -11.20 -13.59 -25.90
CA LEU A 450 -10.09 -12.94 -25.21
C LEU A 450 -9.27 -12.10 -26.19
N HIS A 451 -9.24 -10.79 -25.99
CA HIS A 451 -8.44 -9.85 -26.76
C HIS A 451 -7.36 -9.22 -25.87
N VAL A 452 -6.12 -9.24 -26.33
CA VAL A 452 -4.97 -8.73 -25.60
C VAL A 452 -4.35 -7.58 -26.39
N PHE A 453 -4.36 -6.39 -25.83
CA PHE A 453 -3.76 -5.19 -26.39
C PHE A 453 -2.44 -4.90 -25.68
N LEU A 454 -1.33 -4.94 -26.42
CA LEU A 454 0.00 -4.70 -25.88
C LEU A 454 0.61 -3.43 -26.49
N GLY A 455 1.03 -2.51 -25.62
CA GLY A 455 1.60 -1.22 -25.98
C GLY A 455 3.06 -1.07 -25.60
N GLY A 456 3.85 -0.52 -26.53
CA GLY A 456 5.25 -0.15 -26.30
C GLY A 456 5.61 1.17 -26.98
N ARG A 457 6.74 1.77 -26.62
CA ARG A 457 7.30 2.90 -27.40
C ARG A 457 7.82 2.45 -28.76
N SER A 458 8.31 1.22 -28.79
CA SER A 458 8.93 0.51 -29.90
C SER A 458 8.74 -1.00 -29.71
N ALA A 459 8.93 -1.79 -30.75
CA ALA A 459 8.68 -3.23 -30.77
C ALA A 459 9.47 -4.00 -29.68
N ASP A 460 10.71 -3.59 -29.40
CA ASP A 460 11.57 -4.21 -28.37
C ASP A 460 11.05 -4.01 -26.93
N GLN A 461 10.05 -3.14 -26.72
CA GLN A 461 9.41 -2.94 -25.42
C GLN A 461 8.20 -3.85 -25.20
N ILE A 462 7.79 -4.61 -26.22
CA ILE A 462 6.69 -5.57 -26.16
C ILE A 462 7.27 -6.98 -25.97
N TYR A 463 6.71 -7.74 -25.03
CA TYR A 463 7.15 -9.09 -24.70
C TYR A 463 5.96 -9.99 -24.40
N TYR A 464 6.19 -11.30 -24.37
CA TYR A 464 5.17 -12.35 -24.23
C TYR A 464 4.13 -12.46 -25.35
N THR A 465 4.38 -11.86 -26.52
CA THR A 465 3.43 -11.84 -27.65
C THR A 465 2.98 -13.25 -28.05
N GLU A 466 3.90 -14.21 -28.19
CA GLU A 466 3.54 -15.58 -28.59
C GLU A 466 2.80 -16.32 -27.47
N GLU A 467 3.19 -16.09 -26.22
CA GLU A 467 2.56 -16.66 -25.05
C GLU A 467 1.11 -16.18 -24.90
N PHE A 468 0.83 -14.91 -25.18
CA PHE A 468 -0.53 -14.39 -25.20
C PHE A 468 -1.37 -14.94 -26.35
N ARG A 469 -0.74 -15.18 -27.53
CA ARG A 469 -1.46 -15.76 -28.67
C ARG A 469 -2.07 -17.11 -28.34
N VAL A 470 -1.48 -17.88 -27.41
CA VAL A 470 -2.03 -19.17 -26.93
C VAL A 470 -3.43 -19.00 -26.33
N PHE A 471 -3.72 -17.87 -25.70
CA PHE A 471 -4.97 -17.65 -24.96
C PHE A 471 -5.99 -16.80 -25.73
N GLY A 472 -5.56 -15.90 -26.61
CA GLY A 472 -6.47 -14.97 -27.26
C GLY A 472 -5.90 -14.25 -28.49
N SER A 473 -6.70 -13.35 -29.05
CA SER A 473 -6.30 -12.48 -30.16
C SER A 473 -5.42 -11.35 -29.64
N VAL A 474 -4.21 -11.22 -30.18
CA VAL A 474 -3.23 -10.20 -29.74
C VAL A 474 -3.19 -9.03 -30.72
N HIS A 475 -3.31 -7.82 -30.20
CA HIS A 475 -3.26 -6.54 -30.90
C HIS A 475 -2.06 -5.76 -30.39
N LEU A 476 -1.14 -5.40 -31.28
CA LEU A 476 0.08 -4.68 -30.93
C LEU A 476 -0.05 -3.21 -31.32
N ALA A 477 0.52 -2.33 -30.51
CA ALA A 477 0.61 -0.90 -30.80
C ALA A 477 1.96 -0.34 -30.33
N THR A 478 2.62 0.38 -31.22
CA THR A 478 3.91 1.03 -30.94
C THR A 478 3.84 2.51 -31.26
N ASP A 479 4.34 3.34 -30.34
CA ASP A 479 4.34 4.81 -30.52
C ASP A 479 5.09 5.22 -31.80
N ASP A 480 6.15 4.50 -32.19
CA ASP A 480 6.96 4.75 -33.39
C ASP A 480 6.52 3.98 -34.65
N GLY A 481 5.51 3.10 -34.53
CA GLY A 481 5.02 2.26 -35.63
C GLY A 481 5.94 1.11 -36.05
N SER A 482 6.95 0.76 -35.23
CA SER A 482 7.87 -0.36 -35.49
C SER A 482 7.18 -1.72 -35.51
N GLU A 483 6.05 -1.89 -34.81
CA GLU A 483 5.23 -3.09 -34.85
C GLU A 483 3.74 -2.78 -34.57
N GLY A 484 2.84 -3.42 -35.33
CA GLY A 484 1.40 -3.29 -35.14
C GLY A 484 0.84 -1.90 -35.52
N PHE A 485 -0.10 -1.41 -34.72
CA PHE A 485 -0.70 -0.09 -34.89
C PHE A 485 0.30 1.02 -34.58
N HIS A 486 0.46 1.99 -35.48
CA HIS A 486 1.28 3.18 -35.24
C HIS A 486 0.53 4.17 -34.35
N GLY A 487 0.97 4.28 -33.10
CA GLY A 487 0.40 5.12 -32.05
C GLY A 487 0.24 4.32 -30.75
N ASN A 488 -0.37 4.94 -29.75
CA ASN A 488 -0.52 4.29 -28.44
C ASN A 488 -1.61 3.20 -28.44
N VAL A 489 -1.47 2.26 -27.49
CA VAL A 489 -2.37 1.11 -27.32
C VAL A 489 -3.83 1.48 -27.04
N VAL A 490 -4.09 2.63 -26.40
CA VAL A 490 -5.45 3.11 -26.13
C VAL A 490 -6.14 3.53 -27.42
N SER A 491 -5.40 4.12 -28.37
CA SER A 491 -5.91 4.49 -29.69
C SER A 491 -6.21 3.25 -30.55
N CYS A 492 -5.36 2.22 -30.43
CA CYS A 492 -5.61 0.90 -31.04
C CYS A 492 -6.90 0.27 -30.48
N LEU A 493 -7.06 0.27 -29.15
CA LEU A 493 -8.28 -0.20 -28.47
C LEU A 493 -9.52 0.58 -28.91
N GLU A 494 -9.43 1.91 -29.02
CA GLU A 494 -10.53 2.74 -29.48
C GLU A 494 -10.98 2.35 -30.90
N GLY A 495 -10.03 2.09 -31.80
CA GLY A 495 -10.32 1.61 -33.16
C GLY A 495 -11.11 0.30 -33.16
N PHE A 496 -10.73 -0.64 -32.29
CA PHE A 496 -11.43 -1.90 -32.08
C PHE A 496 -12.86 -1.68 -31.54
N LEU A 497 -13.02 -0.94 -30.45
CA LEU A 497 -14.32 -0.70 -29.82
C LEU A 497 -15.30 0.07 -30.72
N ARG A 498 -14.81 0.96 -31.59
CA ARG A 498 -15.65 1.72 -32.54
C ARG A 498 -15.99 0.93 -33.81
N GLY A 499 -15.45 -0.28 -33.98
CA GLY A 499 -15.63 -1.10 -35.18
C GLY A 499 -14.89 -0.56 -36.41
N LYS A 500 -13.84 0.27 -36.22
CA LYS A 500 -13.03 0.87 -37.28
C LYS A 500 -11.70 0.14 -37.53
N GLY A 501 -11.54 -1.11 -37.08
CA GLY A 501 -10.24 -1.77 -37.03
C GLY A 501 -10.19 -3.27 -37.35
N MET A 502 -11.12 -3.82 -38.13
CA MET A 502 -10.97 -5.16 -38.74
C MET A 502 -11.05 -5.09 -40.26
N LEU A 503 -10.07 -4.43 -40.87
CA LEU A 503 -9.75 -4.57 -42.30
C LEU A 503 -8.23 -4.45 -42.48
N ASN A 504 -7.52 -5.58 -42.33
CA ASN A 504 -6.53 -6.09 -43.31
C ASN A 504 -5.54 -7.07 -42.65
N GLY A 505 -5.49 -8.28 -43.22
CA GLY A 505 -4.59 -9.38 -42.86
C GLY A 505 -5.43 -10.62 -42.53
N THR A 506 -5.63 -11.61 -43.39
CA THR A 506 -4.80 -12.14 -44.48
C THR A 506 -5.70 -12.82 -45.51
N GLY A 507 -5.45 -12.57 -46.79
CA GLY A 507 -6.20 -13.19 -47.89
C GLY A 507 -5.37 -13.10 -49.16
N THR A 508 -4.47 -14.07 -49.34
CA THR A 508 -3.80 -14.33 -50.61
C THR A 508 -4.87 -14.67 -51.65
N HIS A 509 -5.19 -13.74 -52.55
CA HIS A 509 -5.86 -14.08 -53.80
C HIS A 509 -5.04 -13.60 -54.99
N SER A 510 -4.52 -14.61 -55.68
CA SER A 510 -4.01 -14.61 -57.04
C SER A 510 -4.79 -13.69 -57.97
N GLN A 511 -4.09 -12.78 -58.63
CA GLN A 511 -4.57 -12.14 -59.84
C GLN A 511 -4.81 -13.21 -60.91
N GLN A 512 -6.06 -13.46 -61.27
CA GLN A 512 -6.42 -14.05 -62.55
C GLN A 512 -7.38 -13.13 -63.28
N ASN A 513 -7.07 -12.95 -64.56
CA ASN A 513 -7.68 -12.05 -65.53
C ASN A 513 -9.19 -12.30 -65.70
N GLY A 514 -9.98 -11.23 -65.64
CA GLY A 514 -11.39 -11.20 -66.04
C GLY A 514 -11.57 -10.46 -67.36
N VAL A 515 -11.91 -11.20 -68.41
CA VAL A 515 -12.36 -10.71 -69.71
C VAL A 515 -13.81 -10.23 -69.61
N ASN A 516 -14.13 -9.15 -70.33
CA ASN A 516 -15.44 -8.51 -70.45
C ASN A 516 -16.58 -9.47 -70.85
N GLY A 517 -17.73 -9.33 -70.20
CA GLY A 517 -18.99 -9.94 -70.61
C GLY A 517 -20.19 -9.17 -70.02
N THR A 518 -20.86 -8.41 -70.89
CA THR A 518 -22.12 -7.69 -70.66
C THR A 518 -23.32 -8.65 -70.59
N HIS A 519 -24.29 -8.45 -69.69
CA HIS A 519 -25.75 -8.46 -70.00
C HIS A 519 -26.69 -8.22 -68.79
N HIS A 520 -27.60 -7.27 -69.02
CA HIS A 520 -28.97 -6.98 -68.51
C HIS A 520 -29.47 -7.25 -67.07
N PRO A 521 -30.28 -6.32 -66.51
CA PRO A 521 -30.96 -6.47 -65.22
C PRO A 521 -32.37 -7.07 -65.37
N GLN A 522 -32.75 -7.97 -64.48
CA GLN A 522 -34.16 -8.26 -64.20
C GLN A 522 -34.45 -8.00 -62.73
N GLN A 523 -35.30 -6.99 -62.51
CA GLN A 523 -35.97 -6.72 -61.26
C GLN A 523 -36.96 -7.85 -60.97
N ASN A 524 -36.91 -8.39 -59.76
CA ASN A 524 -38.08 -8.99 -59.12
C ASN A 524 -38.03 -8.63 -57.64
N GLY A 525 -38.93 -7.74 -57.25
CA GLY A 525 -39.18 -7.37 -55.87
C GLY A 525 -39.88 -8.51 -55.15
N VAL A 526 -39.30 -8.92 -54.02
CA VAL A 526 -40.03 -9.59 -52.94
C VAL A 526 -39.72 -8.79 -51.68
N ASN A 527 -40.74 -8.09 -51.19
CA ASN A 527 -40.73 -7.38 -49.92
C ASN A 527 -40.58 -8.40 -48.79
N GLY A 528 -39.33 -8.72 -48.43
CA GLY A 528 -38.97 -9.27 -47.14
C GLY A 528 -38.76 -8.10 -46.18
N THR A 529 -39.72 -7.83 -45.31
CA THR A 529 -39.51 -7.01 -44.12
C THR A 529 -38.49 -7.72 -43.23
N HIS A 530 -37.21 -7.44 -43.46
CA HIS A 530 -36.15 -7.74 -42.51
C HIS A 530 -36.41 -6.87 -41.28
N HIS A 531 -37.09 -7.42 -40.29
CA HIS A 531 -36.88 -7.01 -38.91
C HIS A 531 -35.38 -7.20 -38.64
N ARG A 532 -34.59 -6.12 -38.75
CA ARG A 532 -33.27 -6.08 -38.13
C ARG A 532 -33.56 -6.11 -36.63
N GLU A 533 -33.47 -7.29 -36.04
CA GLU A 533 -33.24 -7.38 -34.60
C GLU A 533 -32.09 -6.43 -34.28
N ALA A 534 -32.32 -5.47 -33.39
CA ALA A 534 -31.28 -4.55 -32.98
C ALA A 534 -30.18 -5.38 -32.30
N GLU A 535 -29.06 -5.57 -32.99
CA GLU A 535 -27.93 -6.35 -32.49
C GLU A 535 -27.51 -5.73 -31.14
N GLU A 536 -27.61 -6.51 -30.06
CA GLU A 536 -27.27 -6.03 -28.73
C GLU A 536 -25.81 -5.57 -28.71
N ALA A 537 -25.56 -4.41 -28.10
CA ALA A 537 -24.22 -3.86 -28.04
C ALA A 537 -23.26 -4.86 -27.34
N PRO A 538 -22.08 -5.15 -27.92
CA PRO A 538 -21.12 -6.08 -27.34
C PRO A 538 -20.71 -5.66 -25.94
N ARG A 539 -20.55 -6.64 -25.05
CA ARG A 539 -20.27 -6.47 -23.64
C ARG A 539 -18.81 -6.77 -23.36
N PHE A 540 -18.13 -5.91 -22.61
CA PHE A 540 -16.70 -6.01 -22.36
C PHE A 540 -16.35 -5.98 -20.88
N ARG A 541 -15.37 -6.79 -20.49
CA ARG A 541 -14.67 -6.73 -19.20
C ARG A 541 -13.22 -6.33 -19.47
N PHE A 542 -12.82 -5.20 -18.93
CA PHE A 542 -11.50 -4.61 -19.16
C PHE A 542 -10.58 -4.81 -17.96
N TYR A 543 -9.33 -5.19 -18.25
CA TYR A 543 -8.28 -5.36 -17.27
C TYR A 543 -7.05 -4.58 -17.73
N ASN A 544 -6.70 -3.52 -17.00
CA ASN A 544 -5.67 -2.57 -17.41
C ASN A 544 -4.46 -2.66 -16.48
N CYS A 545 -3.26 -2.81 -17.04
CA CYS A 545 -2.01 -2.82 -16.29
C CYS A 545 -0.86 -2.20 -17.08
N GLY A 546 -0.21 -1.19 -16.52
CA GLY A 546 0.92 -0.51 -17.18
C GLY A 546 1.13 0.91 -16.65
N PRO A 547 1.69 1.83 -17.47
CA PRO A 547 1.81 3.22 -17.10
C PRO A 547 0.47 3.82 -16.66
N GLU A 548 0.45 4.58 -15.57
CA GLU A 548 -0.82 5.05 -14.98
C GLU A 548 -1.61 5.97 -15.91
N LYS A 549 -0.92 6.85 -16.66
CA LYS A 549 -1.55 7.67 -17.71
C LYS A 549 -2.24 6.82 -18.78
N MET A 550 -1.64 5.68 -19.16
CA MET A 550 -2.24 4.74 -20.11
C MET A 550 -3.50 4.11 -19.50
N MET A 551 -3.41 3.58 -18.27
CA MET A 551 -4.55 2.98 -17.60
C MET A 551 -5.69 3.98 -17.40
N ARG A 552 -5.37 5.24 -17.05
CA ARG A 552 -6.35 6.32 -16.92
C ARG A 552 -7.06 6.59 -18.24
N ALA A 553 -6.33 6.74 -19.33
CA ALA A 553 -6.90 6.98 -20.66
C ALA A 553 -7.75 5.77 -21.14
N ALA A 554 -7.28 4.55 -20.88
CA ALA A 554 -8.03 3.33 -21.19
C ALA A 554 -9.33 3.28 -20.37
N PHE A 555 -9.26 3.52 -19.06
CA PHE A 555 -10.42 3.55 -18.17
C PHE A 555 -11.46 4.59 -18.60
N ASP A 556 -11.02 5.82 -18.89
CA ASP A 556 -11.91 6.88 -19.36
C ASP A 556 -12.58 6.49 -20.70
N LEU A 557 -11.82 5.92 -21.66
CA LEU A 557 -12.38 5.40 -22.91
C LEU A 557 -13.44 4.32 -22.65
N GLN A 558 -13.09 3.30 -21.86
CA GLN A 558 -13.90 2.11 -21.60
C GLN A 558 -15.22 2.46 -20.91
N THR A 559 -15.17 3.39 -19.96
CA THR A 559 -16.32 3.79 -19.12
C THR A 559 -17.10 5.00 -19.63
N SER A 560 -16.64 5.66 -20.71
CA SER A 560 -17.32 6.81 -21.34
C SER A 560 -18.60 6.43 -22.09
N GLN A 561 -19.56 5.83 -21.39
CA GLN A 561 -20.87 5.48 -21.93
C GLN A 561 -21.76 6.72 -22.06
N ARG A 562 -21.47 7.58 -23.03
CA ARG A 562 -22.44 8.61 -23.46
C ARG A 562 -23.47 7.95 -24.39
N GLY A 563 -24.72 8.40 -24.32
CA GLY A 563 -25.82 7.89 -25.13
C GLY A 563 -25.45 7.89 -26.62
N GLY A 564 -25.18 6.71 -27.18
CA GLY A 564 -24.58 6.53 -28.50
C GLY A 564 -23.34 5.62 -28.53
N SER A 565 -22.84 5.17 -27.37
CA SER A 565 -21.74 4.20 -27.28
C SER A 565 -22.14 2.85 -27.88
N ARG A 566 -21.26 2.27 -28.70
CA ARG A 566 -21.50 1.00 -29.42
C ARG A 566 -21.20 -0.25 -28.59
N TRP A 567 -20.90 -0.11 -27.30
CA TRP A 567 -20.53 -1.22 -26.42
C TRP A 567 -20.99 -1.01 -24.98
N VAL A 568 -21.03 -2.11 -24.23
CA VAL A 568 -21.32 -2.15 -22.79
C VAL A 568 -20.04 -2.44 -21.99
N CYS A 569 -19.62 -1.55 -21.08
CA CYS A 569 -18.59 -1.81 -20.10
C CYS A 569 -19.23 -2.50 -18.90
N VAL A 570 -18.97 -3.80 -18.75
CA VAL A 570 -19.47 -4.61 -17.65
C VAL A 570 -18.63 -4.37 -16.40
N GLU A 571 -17.31 -4.36 -16.58
CA GLU A 571 -16.32 -4.14 -15.54
C GLU A 571 -15.08 -3.50 -16.16
N SER A 572 -14.39 -2.66 -15.39
CA SER A 572 -13.09 -2.13 -15.78
C SER A 572 -12.19 -2.02 -14.56
N GLU A 573 -11.19 -2.88 -14.49
CA GLU A 573 -10.21 -2.92 -13.40
C GLU A 573 -8.87 -2.30 -13.84
N CYS A 574 -8.19 -1.62 -12.90
CA CYS A 574 -6.85 -1.09 -13.10
C CYS A 574 -5.92 -1.52 -11.96
N SER A 575 -4.68 -1.90 -12.30
CA SER A 575 -3.62 -2.16 -11.32
C SER A 575 -2.94 -0.85 -10.92
N ILE A 576 -3.35 -0.23 -9.81
CA ILE A 576 -2.74 1.00 -9.30
C ILE A 576 -1.60 0.66 -8.36
N GLU A 577 -0.38 0.88 -8.85
CA GLU A 577 0.83 0.76 -8.05
C GLU A 577 1.24 2.10 -7.46
N ARG A 578 1.75 2.06 -6.23
CA ARG A 578 2.33 3.22 -5.53
C ARG A 578 3.66 2.78 -4.93
N TYR A 579 4.39 3.70 -4.33
CA TYR A 579 5.66 3.36 -3.69
C TYR A 579 5.44 2.42 -2.48
N MET A 580 5.56 1.11 -2.69
CA MET A 580 5.39 0.08 -1.66
C MET A 580 6.74 -0.21 -0.98
N LYS A 581 6.75 -0.26 0.36
CA LYS A 581 7.93 -0.65 1.15
C LYS A 581 7.77 -1.93 1.96
N CYS A 582 6.55 -2.29 2.34
CA CYS A 582 6.31 -3.38 3.28
C CYS A 582 5.39 -4.47 2.75
N GLY A 583 4.73 -4.27 1.61
CA GLY A 583 3.67 -5.15 1.10
C GLY A 583 2.40 -5.31 1.95
N VAL A 584 2.43 -4.99 3.25
CA VAL A 584 1.38 -5.38 4.22
C VAL A 584 0.61 -4.22 4.88
N GLY A 585 0.59 -3.04 4.26
CA GLY A 585 -0.25 -1.92 4.68
C GLY A 585 0.22 -1.13 5.92
N ILE A 586 1.31 -1.55 6.57
CA ILE A 586 1.82 -0.91 7.80
C ILE A 586 2.58 0.38 7.52
N CYS A 587 3.45 0.44 6.51
CA CYS A 587 4.26 1.64 6.26
C CYS A 587 3.47 2.82 5.70
N GLY A 588 2.27 2.59 5.15
CA GLY A 588 1.36 3.61 4.61
C GLY A 588 1.85 4.41 3.40
N LEU A 589 3.08 4.21 2.90
CA LEU A 589 3.65 5.00 1.79
C LEU A 589 3.00 4.74 0.43
N CYS A 590 2.40 3.56 0.26
CA CYS A 590 1.65 3.19 -0.94
C CYS A 590 0.25 3.81 -1.01
N ALA A 591 -0.02 4.89 -0.26
CA ALA A 591 -1.36 5.46 -0.19
C ALA A 591 -1.76 6.20 -1.48
N CYS A 592 -3.03 6.06 -1.86
CA CYS A 592 -3.70 6.76 -2.96
C CYS A 592 -5.15 7.05 -2.51
N ASP A 593 -5.52 8.32 -2.36
CA ASP A 593 -6.85 8.73 -1.83
C ASP A 593 -7.25 7.99 -0.54
N GLY A 594 -6.25 7.85 0.33
CA GLY A 594 -6.34 7.17 1.62
C GLY A 594 -6.36 5.65 1.56
N PHE A 595 -6.57 5.03 0.39
CA PHE A 595 -6.41 3.59 0.20
C PHE A 595 -4.93 3.22 0.21
N ARG A 596 -4.58 2.10 0.85
CA ARG A 596 -3.21 1.56 0.86
C ARG A 596 -3.12 0.47 -0.21
N THR A 597 -2.54 0.80 -1.37
CA THR A 597 -2.64 -0.07 -2.56
C THR A 597 -2.11 -1.49 -2.35
N CYS A 598 -1.18 -1.73 -1.41
CA CYS A 598 -0.71 -3.08 -1.10
C CYS A 598 -1.71 -4.01 -0.37
N VAL A 599 -2.76 -3.47 0.26
CA VAL A 599 -3.78 -4.26 1.01
C VAL A 599 -5.21 -3.98 0.55
N ASP A 600 -5.46 -2.77 0.04
CA ASP A 600 -6.75 -2.38 -0.56
C ASP A 600 -6.82 -2.69 -2.05
N GLY A 601 -5.66 -2.76 -2.72
CA GLY A 601 -5.47 -3.10 -4.13
C GLY A 601 -4.37 -4.18 -4.27
N PRO A 602 -3.52 -4.17 -5.33
CA PRO A 602 -3.32 -3.08 -6.27
C PRO A 602 -4.44 -2.97 -7.31
N ILE A 603 -5.26 -4.00 -7.44
CA ILE A 603 -6.38 -3.97 -8.38
C ILE A 603 -7.56 -3.21 -7.78
N PHE A 604 -8.04 -2.21 -8.50
CA PHE A 604 -9.23 -1.44 -8.18
C PHE A 604 -10.24 -1.55 -9.31
N GLY A 605 -11.50 -1.81 -8.95
CA GLY A 605 -12.63 -1.85 -9.87
C GLY A 605 -13.20 -0.47 -10.18
N GLN A 606 -14.07 -0.43 -11.19
CA GLN A 606 -14.53 0.83 -11.80
C GLN A 606 -15.25 1.79 -10.83
N ASP A 607 -15.93 1.27 -9.81
CA ASP A 607 -16.67 2.10 -8.85
C ASP A 607 -15.73 2.90 -7.95
N VAL A 608 -14.63 2.28 -7.53
CA VAL A 608 -13.59 2.97 -6.74
C VAL A 608 -12.80 3.92 -7.63
N LEU A 609 -12.45 3.50 -8.85
CA LEU A 609 -11.64 4.30 -9.78
C LEU A 609 -12.31 5.62 -10.20
N LYS A 610 -13.65 5.66 -10.32
CA LYS A 610 -14.40 6.89 -10.63
C LYS A 610 -14.27 7.95 -9.54
N GLU A 611 -14.09 7.54 -8.29
CA GLU A 611 -13.97 8.41 -7.12
C GLU A 611 -12.51 8.74 -6.75
N MET A 612 -11.53 8.06 -7.36
CA MET A 612 -10.12 8.29 -7.11
C MET A 612 -9.63 9.55 -7.85
N GLU A 613 -9.43 10.64 -7.10
CA GLU A 613 -8.92 11.91 -7.62
C GLU A 613 -7.44 11.84 -8.02
N GLN A 614 -6.64 11.00 -7.34
CA GLN A 614 -5.20 10.86 -7.60
C GLN A 614 -4.90 10.00 -8.84
N PHE A 615 -5.84 9.13 -9.25
CA PHE A 615 -5.62 8.18 -10.34
C PHE A 615 -5.35 8.89 -11.68
N GLY A 616 -4.13 8.72 -12.18
CA GLY A 616 -3.61 9.34 -13.41
C GLY A 616 -3.21 10.81 -13.26
N ARG A 617 -3.15 11.35 -12.04
CA ARG A 617 -2.93 12.79 -11.80
C ARG A 617 -1.84 13.11 -10.78
N MET A 618 -1.67 12.28 -9.76
CA MET A 618 -0.75 12.59 -8.65
C MET A 618 -0.10 11.32 -8.09
N HIS A 619 1.18 11.45 -7.71
CA HIS A 619 1.93 10.43 -7.00
C HIS A 619 2.58 11.01 -5.75
N ARG A 620 3.07 10.13 -4.87
CA ARG A 620 3.86 10.52 -3.70
C ARG A 620 5.30 10.04 -3.79
N ALA A 621 6.22 10.89 -3.36
CA ALA A 621 7.62 10.54 -3.21
C ALA A 621 7.84 9.54 -2.07
N LYS A 622 9.04 8.96 -1.97
CA LYS A 622 9.47 8.09 -0.85
C LYS A 622 9.40 8.76 0.53
N THR A 623 9.30 10.08 0.55
CA THR A 623 9.16 10.96 1.73
C THR A 623 7.70 11.27 2.06
N SER A 624 6.74 10.72 1.30
CA SER A 624 5.30 11.00 1.30
C SER A 624 4.86 12.36 0.74
N LYS A 625 5.79 13.20 0.29
CA LYS A 625 5.51 14.47 -0.39
C LYS A 625 4.71 14.23 -1.69
N ARG A 626 3.66 15.03 -1.91
CA ARG A 626 2.86 15.00 -3.15
C ARG A 626 3.71 15.49 -4.33
N LEU A 627 3.63 14.78 -5.45
CA LEU A 627 4.27 15.09 -6.72
C LEU A 627 3.15 15.29 -7.76
N LEU A 628 2.97 16.54 -8.18
CA LEU A 628 2.04 16.90 -9.25
C LEU A 628 2.74 16.74 -10.62
N ASP A 629 2.00 16.31 -11.63
CA ASP A 629 2.44 16.21 -13.04
C ASP A 629 3.59 15.22 -13.32
N TRP A 630 3.30 13.92 -13.21
CA TRP A 630 4.15 12.86 -13.74
C TRP A 630 3.66 12.37 -15.09
#